data_AF-A0A431IA42-F1
#
_entry.id   AF-A0A431IA42-F1
#
_cell.length_a   1.000
_cell.length_b   1.000
_cell.length_c   1.000
_cell.angle_alpha   90.00
_cell.angle_beta   90.00
_cell.angle_gamma   90.00
#
_symmetry.space_group_name_H-M   'P 1'
#
loop_
_entity.id
_entity.type
_entity.pdbx_description
1 polymer ?
#
loop_
_entity_poly.entity_id
_entity_poly.type
_entity_poly.pdbx_seq_one_letter_code
_entity_poly.pdbx_strand_id
1 'polypeptide(L)'
;MAQEERGRVKRPARGSYRIRRDLRRIGLGMLQISAHTTNQREYERRNAVVGKLIDDAQVDVLRALQAGRVTIEQLVDLDRRNEMRGSQIMGTVAMKRSLWEAWEEMAETAGRKPETGKRYLVSMRQLQALLPASANVGELLVTDWARLSKEWARSPSDWNHVRRAVSRLLSVVLGDKYHPMRREIVARIPILKENQRVPDLSPAVFWRIVGHAREDVRPVFVALVATGLRVRTEFLRMDATNLLPATKQLRVPEEGKTGQRTVSVPAEAWEYVKAAIPSPLQYKRLRALWQAACKAAGVDGVVLHDLRHAHAQWATDMGAQLTQVQQQMGHSTPLMTARYARQRDAKASASAVGRALRKRG
;
A
#
# COMPACT_ATOMS: atom_id res chain seq x y z
N MET A 1 -7.87 -50.31 -28.21
CA MET A 1 -7.86 -50.05 -26.76
C MET A 1 -8.90 -48.98 -26.45
N ALA A 2 -9.93 -49.38 -25.71
CA ALA A 2 -11.07 -48.63 -25.17
C ALA A 2 -11.68 -47.52 -26.07
N GLN A 3 -12.60 -47.92 -26.95
CA GLN A 3 -13.63 -47.05 -27.50
C GLN A 3 -14.56 -46.59 -26.35
N GLU A 4 -14.63 -45.30 -26.07
CA GLU A 4 -15.69 -44.74 -25.23
C GLU A 4 -17.03 -44.87 -25.97
N GLU A 5 -17.90 -45.72 -25.45
CA GLU A 5 -19.31 -45.77 -25.83
C GLU A 5 -19.93 -44.37 -25.71
N ARG A 6 -20.36 -43.79 -26.83
CA ARG A 6 -21.26 -42.64 -26.86
C ARG A 6 -22.65 -43.06 -26.37
N GLY A 7 -22.79 -43.27 -25.07
CA GLY A 7 -24.07 -43.52 -24.43
C GLY A 7 -25.01 -42.34 -24.67
N ARG A 8 -26.12 -42.58 -25.40
CA ARG A 8 -27.21 -41.62 -25.58
C ARG A 8 -27.68 -41.13 -24.21
N VAL A 9 -27.46 -39.85 -23.92
CA VAL A 9 -27.92 -39.21 -22.69
C VAL A 9 -29.45 -39.24 -22.67
N LYS A 10 -30.04 -39.92 -21.68
CA LYS A 10 -31.50 -40.05 -21.54
C LYS A 10 -32.13 -38.65 -21.40
N ARG A 11 -33.15 -38.38 -22.21
CA ARG A 11 -33.94 -37.13 -22.22
C ARG A 11 -34.63 -36.96 -20.85
N PRO A 12 -34.48 -35.81 -20.17
CA PRO A 12 -35.08 -35.63 -18.84
C PRO A 12 -36.61 -35.57 -18.95
N ALA A 13 -37.31 -36.38 -18.14
CA ALA A 13 -38.78 -36.49 -18.16
C ALA A 13 -39.48 -35.20 -17.66
N ARG A 14 -38.84 -34.48 -16.72
CA ARG A 14 -39.11 -33.08 -16.33
C ARG A 14 -37.80 -32.49 -15.78
N GLY A 15 -37.45 -31.26 -16.17
CA GLY A 15 -36.26 -30.54 -15.69
C GLY A 15 -35.10 -30.47 -16.69
N SER A 16 -34.01 -29.81 -16.28
CA SER A 16 -32.81 -29.61 -17.09
C SER A 16 -31.94 -30.87 -17.19
N TYR A 17 -31.21 -31.03 -18.31
CA TYR A 17 -30.09 -31.97 -18.38
C TYR A 17 -29.06 -31.69 -17.27
N ARG A 18 -28.28 -32.70 -16.89
CA ARG A 18 -27.21 -32.59 -15.89
C ARG A 18 -25.87 -33.02 -16.49
N ILE A 19 -24.80 -32.35 -16.09
CA ILE A 19 -23.43 -32.73 -16.44
C ILE A 19 -22.82 -33.38 -15.20
N ARG A 20 -22.30 -34.61 -15.39
CA ARG A 20 -21.62 -35.39 -14.36
C ARG A 20 -20.24 -35.82 -14.88
N ARG A 21 -19.19 -35.56 -14.11
CA ARG A 21 -17.81 -35.93 -14.44
C ARG A 21 -17.05 -36.35 -13.20
N ASP A 22 -16.35 -37.48 -13.29
CA ASP A 22 -15.42 -37.91 -12.27
C ASP A 22 -14.08 -37.22 -12.48
N LEU A 23 -13.70 -36.33 -11.56
CA LEU A 23 -12.49 -35.51 -11.67
C LEU A 23 -11.42 -35.94 -10.67
N ARG A 24 -11.54 -37.13 -10.04
CA ARG A 24 -10.61 -37.59 -8.99
C ARG A 24 -9.14 -37.58 -9.45
N ARG A 25 -8.91 -37.80 -10.75
CA ARG A 25 -7.58 -37.78 -11.38
C ARG A 25 -6.89 -36.41 -11.34
N ILE A 26 -7.65 -35.31 -11.28
CA ILE A 26 -7.13 -33.93 -11.19
C ILE A 26 -7.35 -33.32 -9.80
N GLY A 27 -7.61 -34.17 -8.79
CA GLY A 27 -7.78 -33.74 -7.39
C GLY A 27 -9.11 -33.03 -7.09
N LEU A 28 -10.10 -33.09 -8.01
CA LEU A 28 -11.49 -32.71 -7.71
C LEU A 28 -12.33 -33.97 -7.50
N GLY A 29 -13.36 -33.90 -6.65
CA GLY A 29 -14.30 -35.03 -6.50
C GLY A 29 -15.20 -35.22 -7.74
N MET A 30 -16.42 -35.71 -7.52
CA MET A 30 -17.43 -35.77 -8.58
C MET A 30 -17.97 -34.36 -8.87
N LEU A 31 -17.80 -33.87 -10.10
CA LEU A 31 -18.47 -32.67 -10.59
C LEU A 31 -19.91 -33.02 -10.97
N GLN A 32 -20.87 -32.32 -10.38
CA GLN A 32 -22.29 -32.51 -10.70
C GLN A 32 -23.02 -31.17 -10.76
N ILE A 33 -23.34 -30.72 -11.97
CA ILE A 33 -24.02 -29.43 -12.21
C ILE A 33 -25.28 -29.61 -13.07
N SER A 34 -26.21 -28.67 -12.96
CA SER A 34 -27.30 -28.55 -13.92
C SER A 34 -26.78 -27.88 -15.19
N ALA A 35 -27.20 -28.38 -16.35
CA ALA A 35 -26.89 -27.76 -17.64
C ALA A 35 -27.85 -26.62 -18.00
N HIS A 36 -28.82 -26.28 -17.13
CA HIS A 36 -29.92 -25.31 -17.31
C HIS A 36 -30.54 -25.26 -18.72
N THR A 37 -30.75 -26.43 -19.34
CA THR A 37 -31.37 -26.53 -20.67
C THR A 37 -32.13 -27.84 -20.78
N THR A 38 -33.23 -27.82 -21.55
CA THR A 38 -33.99 -28.99 -21.99
C THR A 38 -33.73 -29.34 -23.46
N ASN A 39 -32.89 -28.55 -24.14
CA ASN A 39 -32.50 -28.76 -25.53
C ASN A 39 -31.23 -29.61 -25.61
N GLN A 40 -31.31 -30.75 -26.32
CA GLN A 40 -30.22 -31.70 -26.48
C GLN A 40 -28.96 -31.09 -27.13
N ARG A 41 -29.10 -30.27 -28.18
CA ARG A 41 -27.96 -29.65 -28.87
C ARG A 41 -27.23 -28.65 -27.97
N GLU A 42 -28.00 -27.84 -27.23
CA GLU A 42 -27.45 -26.89 -26.27
C GLU A 42 -26.77 -27.62 -25.09
N TYR A 43 -27.36 -28.73 -24.64
CA TYR A 43 -26.72 -29.59 -23.65
C TYR A 43 -25.37 -30.14 -24.13
N GLU A 44 -25.31 -30.68 -25.36
CA GLU A 44 -24.07 -31.21 -25.94
C GLU A 44 -22.99 -30.13 -26.02
N ARG A 45 -23.38 -28.90 -26.39
CA ARG A 45 -22.47 -27.75 -26.40
C ARG A 45 -21.92 -27.42 -25.01
N ARG A 46 -22.80 -27.29 -24.00
CA ARG A 46 -22.42 -27.03 -22.60
C ARG A 46 -21.52 -28.15 -22.05
N ASN A 47 -21.85 -29.40 -22.37
CA ASN A 47 -21.08 -30.57 -21.98
C ASN A 47 -19.68 -30.58 -22.63
N ALA A 48 -19.56 -30.16 -23.89
CA ALA A 48 -18.28 -30.03 -24.58
C ALA A 48 -17.40 -28.94 -23.96
N VAL A 49 -17.98 -27.80 -23.54
CA VAL A 49 -17.24 -26.72 -22.84
C VAL A 49 -16.63 -27.22 -21.53
N VAL A 50 -17.37 -28.03 -20.75
CA VAL A 50 -16.83 -28.68 -19.54
C VAL A 50 -15.71 -29.67 -19.90
N GLY A 51 -15.85 -30.39 -21.02
CA GLY A 51 -14.79 -31.26 -21.55
C GLY A 51 -13.48 -30.51 -21.79
N LYS A 52 -13.54 -29.39 -22.55
CA LYS A 52 -12.37 -28.54 -22.83
C LYS A 52 -11.63 -28.10 -21.55
N LEU A 53 -12.37 -27.69 -20.51
CA LEU A 53 -11.77 -27.30 -19.23
C LEU A 53 -11.03 -28.43 -18.51
N ILE A 54 -11.52 -29.67 -18.67
CA ILE A 54 -10.89 -30.86 -18.10
C ILE A 54 -9.62 -31.18 -18.89
N ASP A 55 -9.70 -31.15 -20.22
CA ASP A 55 -8.59 -31.43 -21.12
C ASP A 55 -7.45 -30.41 -20.92
N ASP A 56 -7.79 -29.14 -20.69
CA ASP A 56 -6.84 -28.06 -20.40
C ASP A 56 -6.38 -28.00 -18.93
N ALA A 57 -6.79 -28.99 -18.10
CA ALA A 57 -6.48 -29.07 -16.67
C ALA A 57 -6.80 -27.78 -15.87
N GLN A 58 -7.93 -27.12 -16.17
CA GLN A 58 -8.34 -25.88 -15.51
C GLN A 58 -9.08 -26.14 -14.19
N VAL A 59 -8.35 -26.73 -13.24
CA VAL A 59 -8.84 -27.21 -11.93
C VAL A 59 -9.60 -26.14 -11.15
N ASP A 60 -9.09 -24.89 -11.12
CA ASP A 60 -9.71 -23.80 -10.35
C ASP A 60 -11.04 -23.35 -10.95
N VAL A 61 -11.16 -23.36 -12.29
CA VAL A 61 -12.40 -23.02 -12.99
C VAL A 61 -13.45 -24.10 -12.74
N LEU A 62 -13.07 -25.38 -12.82
CA LEU A 62 -13.96 -26.51 -12.54
C LEU A 62 -14.46 -26.48 -11.08
N ARG A 63 -13.60 -26.13 -10.12
CA ARG A 63 -13.97 -25.92 -8.72
C ARG A 63 -14.94 -24.76 -8.54
N ALA A 64 -14.71 -23.65 -9.23
CA ALA A 64 -15.58 -22.48 -9.19
C ALA A 64 -16.95 -22.77 -9.85
N LEU A 65 -16.98 -23.53 -10.95
CA LEU A 65 -18.21 -24.01 -11.59
C LEU A 65 -19.00 -24.94 -10.66
N GLN A 66 -18.33 -25.88 -10.00
CA GLN A 66 -18.97 -26.78 -9.03
C GLN A 66 -19.60 -26.03 -7.86
N ALA A 67 -18.92 -24.99 -7.37
CA ALA A 67 -19.40 -24.15 -6.27
C ALA A 67 -20.45 -23.12 -6.71
N GLY A 68 -20.87 -23.10 -7.98
CA GLY A 68 -21.83 -22.12 -8.52
C GLY A 68 -21.26 -20.69 -8.65
N ARG A 69 -19.94 -20.51 -8.49
CA ARG A 69 -19.27 -19.21 -8.63
C ARG A 69 -19.07 -18.83 -10.10
N VAL A 70 -18.95 -19.81 -10.99
CA VAL A 70 -19.04 -19.63 -12.45
C VAL A 70 -20.27 -20.38 -12.95
N THR A 71 -21.04 -19.79 -13.85
CA THR A 71 -22.18 -20.46 -14.48
C THR A 71 -21.78 -21.12 -15.79
N ILE A 72 -22.50 -22.15 -16.21
CA ILE A 72 -22.21 -22.84 -17.47
C ILE A 72 -22.46 -21.92 -18.69
N GLU A 73 -23.41 -21.00 -18.56
CA GLU A 73 -23.72 -19.97 -19.55
C GLU A 73 -22.53 -19.04 -19.78
N GLN A 74 -21.88 -18.55 -18.71
CA GLN A 74 -20.67 -17.73 -18.81
C GLN A 74 -19.54 -18.45 -19.52
N LEU A 75 -19.36 -19.75 -19.25
CA LEU A 75 -18.34 -20.55 -19.90
C LEU A 75 -18.61 -20.73 -21.39
N VAL A 76 -19.87 -20.94 -21.78
CA VAL A 76 -20.26 -21.01 -23.19
C VAL A 76 -20.00 -19.70 -23.92
N ASP A 77 -20.29 -18.56 -23.29
CA ASP A 77 -20.02 -17.25 -23.89
C ASP A 77 -18.51 -16.97 -24.05
N LEU A 78 -17.69 -17.40 -23.09
CA LEU A 78 -16.23 -17.30 -23.16
C LEU A 78 -15.66 -18.23 -24.25
N ASP A 79 -16.18 -19.46 -24.38
CA ASP A 79 -15.82 -20.38 -25.46
C ASP A 79 -16.15 -19.82 -26.84
N ARG A 80 -17.29 -19.12 -26.99
CA ARG A 80 -17.65 -18.44 -28.24
C ARG A 80 -16.67 -17.32 -28.61
N ARG A 81 -16.05 -16.67 -27.63
CA ARG A 81 -15.05 -15.61 -27.83
C ARG A 81 -13.62 -16.14 -27.91
N ASN A 82 -13.44 -17.45 -27.81
CA ASN A 82 -12.13 -18.11 -27.74
C ASN A 82 -11.28 -17.67 -26.52
N GLU A 83 -11.95 -17.35 -25.39
CA GLU A 83 -11.37 -16.83 -24.15
C GLU A 83 -11.40 -17.87 -23.01
N MET A 84 -11.26 -19.15 -23.35
CA MET A 84 -11.37 -20.27 -22.41
C MET A 84 -10.12 -20.51 -21.55
N ARG A 85 -9.16 -19.58 -21.50
CA ARG A 85 -7.98 -19.72 -20.62
C ARG A 85 -8.38 -19.45 -19.17
N GLY A 86 -7.93 -20.29 -18.23
CA GLY A 86 -8.39 -20.24 -16.84
C GLY A 86 -8.25 -18.88 -16.14
N SER A 87 -7.24 -18.09 -16.54
CA SER A 87 -7.08 -16.71 -16.06
C SER A 87 -8.20 -15.76 -16.51
N GLN A 88 -8.71 -15.90 -17.75
CA GLN A 88 -9.79 -15.06 -18.29
C GLN A 88 -11.14 -15.39 -17.66
N ILE A 89 -11.40 -16.67 -17.43
CA ILE A 89 -12.64 -17.15 -16.80
C ILE A 89 -12.71 -16.71 -15.34
N MET A 90 -11.62 -16.92 -14.59
CA MET A 90 -11.51 -16.47 -13.20
C MET A 90 -11.55 -14.94 -13.12
N GLY A 91 -10.98 -14.24 -14.10
CA GLY A 91 -11.11 -12.78 -14.24
C GLY A 91 -12.56 -12.32 -14.37
N THR A 92 -13.36 -12.98 -15.21
CA THR A 92 -14.78 -12.64 -15.42
C THR A 92 -15.62 -12.83 -14.16
N VAL A 93 -15.35 -13.87 -13.39
CA VAL A 93 -16.05 -14.15 -12.13
C VAL A 93 -15.60 -13.19 -11.04
N ALA A 94 -14.30 -12.95 -10.94
CA ALA A 94 -13.71 -11.93 -10.08
C ALA A 94 -14.35 -10.55 -10.30
N MET A 95 -14.62 -10.16 -11.55
CA MET A 95 -15.24 -8.87 -11.86
C MET A 95 -16.66 -8.72 -11.31
N LYS A 96 -17.42 -9.81 -11.16
CA LYS A 96 -18.79 -9.76 -10.64
C LYS A 96 -18.87 -9.71 -9.12
N ARG A 97 -17.76 -9.94 -8.41
CA ARG A 97 -17.72 -9.87 -6.94
C ARG A 97 -18.02 -8.46 -6.47
N SER A 98 -18.70 -8.34 -5.33
CA SER A 98 -18.80 -7.07 -4.60
C SER A 98 -17.40 -6.48 -4.42
N LEU A 99 -17.25 -5.22 -4.82
CA LEU A 99 -15.99 -4.50 -4.71
C LEU A 99 -15.57 -4.38 -3.24
N TRP A 100 -16.53 -4.05 -2.38
CA TRP A 100 -16.27 -3.72 -0.98
C TRP A 100 -15.99 -4.96 -0.14
N GLU A 101 -16.75 -6.05 -0.32
CA GLU A 101 -16.47 -7.33 0.36
C GLU A 101 -15.08 -7.85 -0.02
N ALA A 102 -14.74 -7.85 -1.31
CA ALA A 102 -13.41 -8.26 -1.76
C ALA A 102 -12.29 -7.36 -1.22
N TRP A 103 -12.58 -6.08 -0.97
CA TRP A 103 -11.63 -5.14 -0.37
C TRP A 103 -11.43 -5.39 1.12
N GLU A 104 -12.49 -5.67 1.86
CA GLU A 104 -12.44 -6.00 3.28
C GLU A 104 -11.66 -7.30 3.50
N GLU A 105 -11.97 -8.37 2.74
CA GLU A 105 -11.21 -9.62 2.76
C GLU A 105 -9.70 -9.39 2.49
N MET A 106 -9.39 -8.54 1.51
CA MET A 106 -8.00 -8.19 1.19
C MET A 106 -7.33 -7.39 2.31
N ALA A 107 -8.07 -6.54 3.02
CA ALA A 107 -7.56 -5.76 4.13
C ALA A 107 -7.32 -6.62 5.39
N GLU A 108 -8.16 -7.62 5.65
CA GLU A 108 -7.99 -8.58 6.75
C GLU A 108 -6.77 -9.47 6.54
N THR A 109 -6.55 -9.88 5.29
CA THR A 109 -5.41 -10.72 4.89
C THR A 109 -4.15 -9.90 4.53
N ALA A 110 -4.17 -8.58 4.74
CA ALA A 110 -3.12 -7.66 4.31
C ALA A 110 -1.85 -7.73 5.16
N GLY A 111 -0.96 -8.67 4.83
CA GLY A 111 0.43 -8.68 5.28
C GLY A 111 0.61 -9.06 6.75
N ARG A 112 1.86 -8.98 7.24
CA ARG A 112 2.23 -9.42 8.59
C ARG A 112 1.88 -8.41 9.71
N LYS A 113 1.49 -7.18 9.37
CA LYS A 113 1.28 -6.08 10.32
C LYS A 113 -0.14 -5.52 10.25
N PRO A 114 -0.90 -5.44 11.37
CA PRO A 114 -2.28 -4.94 11.41
C PRO A 114 -2.47 -3.53 10.83
N GLU A 115 -1.46 -2.67 10.91
CA GLU A 115 -1.49 -1.31 10.38
C GLU A 115 -1.67 -1.26 8.86
N THR A 116 -1.26 -2.32 8.15
CA THR A 116 -1.37 -2.39 6.69
C THR A 116 -2.83 -2.53 6.28
N GLY A 117 -3.58 -3.45 6.90
CA GLY A 117 -5.02 -3.61 6.70
C GLY A 117 -5.79 -2.33 7.02
N LYS A 118 -5.49 -1.69 8.15
CA LYS A 118 -6.09 -0.39 8.53
C LYS A 118 -5.91 0.69 7.45
N ARG A 119 -4.76 0.75 6.78
CA ARG A 119 -4.52 1.70 5.67
C ARG A 119 -5.36 1.39 4.43
N TYR A 120 -5.55 0.11 4.11
CA TYR A 120 -6.43 -0.27 3.01
C TYR A 120 -7.89 0.08 3.30
N LEU A 121 -8.37 -0.11 4.53
CA LEU A 121 -9.71 0.31 4.94
C LEU A 121 -9.90 1.84 4.89
N VAL A 122 -8.87 2.61 5.25
CA VAL A 122 -8.91 4.09 5.06
C VAL A 122 -9.05 4.43 3.58
N SER A 123 -8.27 3.80 2.71
CA SER A 123 -8.34 4.04 1.26
C SER A 123 -9.69 3.61 0.68
N MET A 124 -10.26 2.51 1.19
CA MET A 124 -11.60 2.02 0.83
C MET A 124 -12.66 3.07 1.09
N ARG A 125 -12.72 3.60 2.32
CA ARG A 125 -13.72 4.62 2.71
C ARG A 125 -13.61 5.89 1.88
N GLN A 126 -12.41 6.25 1.45
CA GLN A 126 -12.22 7.40 0.56
C GLN A 126 -12.81 7.14 -0.83
N LEU A 127 -12.69 5.92 -1.36
CA LEU A 127 -13.24 5.54 -2.65
C LEU A 127 -14.76 5.28 -2.58
N GLN A 128 -15.28 4.74 -1.47
CA GLN A 128 -16.71 4.57 -1.23
C GLN A 128 -17.49 5.89 -1.27
N ALA A 129 -16.84 7.02 -0.99
CA ALA A 129 -17.45 8.34 -1.14
C ALA A 129 -17.70 8.73 -2.62
N LEU A 130 -17.10 8.00 -3.57
CA LEU A 130 -17.14 8.29 -5.02
C LEU A 130 -17.83 7.20 -5.84
N LEU A 131 -17.95 5.99 -5.31
CA LEU A 131 -18.52 4.83 -6.00
C LEU A 131 -19.72 4.28 -5.22
N PRO A 132 -20.72 3.69 -5.89
CA PRO A 132 -21.91 3.19 -5.22
C PRO A 132 -21.61 2.03 -4.25
N ALA A 133 -22.45 1.89 -3.23
CA ALA A 133 -22.34 0.77 -2.28
C ALA A 133 -22.56 -0.60 -2.96
N SER A 134 -23.27 -0.64 -4.08
CA SER A 134 -23.49 -1.84 -4.90
C SER A 134 -22.36 -2.15 -5.87
N ALA A 135 -21.27 -1.39 -5.85
CA ALA A 135 -20.20 -1.52 -6.83
C ALA A 135 -19.59 -2.92 -6.86
N ASN A 136 -19.34 -3.44 -8.06
CA ASN A 136 -18.56 -4.66 -8.26
C ASN A 136 -17.13 -4.36 -8.76
N VAL A 137 -16.24 -5.35 -8.72
CA VAL A 137 -14.83 -5.17 -9.13
C VAL A 137 -14.71 -4.74 -10.60
N GLY A 138 -15.61 -5.21 -11.47
CA GLY A 138 -15.66 -4.87 -12.89
C GLY A 138 -15.96 -3.40 -13.16
N GLU A 139 -16.67 -2.71 -12.27
CA GLU A 139 -16.96 -1.28 -12.41
C GLU A 139 -15.68 -0.45 -12.45
N LEU A 140 -14.60 -0.89 -11.79
CA LEU A 140 -13.30 -0.22 -11.83
C LEU A 140 -12.73 -0.05 -13.24
N LEU A 141 -13.17 -0.87 -14.21
CA LEU A 141 -12.74 -0.77 -15.61
C LEU A 141 -13.42 0.40 -16.34
N VAL A 142 -14.68 0.66 -16.01
CA VAL A 142 -15.52 1.66 -16.67
C VAL A 142 -15.62 2.98 -15.89
N THR A 143 -15.14 3.00 -14.64
CA THR A 143 -15.02 4.22 -13.84
C THR A 143 -14.20 5.29 -14.55
N ASP A 144 -14.74 6.51 -14.62
CA ASP A 144 -14.01 7.69 -15.11
C ASP A 144 -13.02 8.19 -14.05
N TRP A 145 -11.88 7.51 -13.97
CA TRP A 145 -10.80 7.85 -13.05
C TRP A 145 -10.19 9.23 -13.32
N ALA A 146 -10.24 9.71 -14.56
CA ALA A 146 -9.72 11.03 -14.90
C ALA A 146 -10.59 12.12 -14.26
N ARG A 147 -11.91 12.02 -14.40
CA ARG A 147 -12.85 12.93 -13.73
C ARG A 147 -12.71 12.85 -12.21
N LEU A 148 -12.73 11.64 -11.63
CA LEU A 148 -12.60 11.45 -10.18
C LEU A 148 -11.29 12.04 -9.62
N SER A 149 -10.18 11.94 -10.37
CA SER A 149 -8.90 12.53 -9.95
C SER A 149 -8.91 14.05 -9.92
N LYS A 150 -9.72 14.70 -10.79
CA LYS A 150 -9.88 16.16 -10.84
C LYS A 150 -10.82 16.66 -9.73
N GLU A 151 -11.86 15.90 -9.43
CA GLU A 151 -12.83 16.19 -8.37
C GLU A 151 -12.32 15.80 -6.96
N TRP A 152 -11.11 15.23 -6.88
CA TRP A 152 -10.54 14.75 -5.64
C TRP A 152 -10.26 15.88 -4.64
N ALA A 153 -11.05 15.95 -3.57
CA ALA A 153 -10.95 16.98 -2.55
C ALA A 153 -9.81 16.78 -1.52
N ARG A 154 -9.10 15.64 -1.56
CA ARG A 154 -8.05 15.31 -0.58
C ARG A 154 -6.65 15.45 -1.18
N SER A 155 -5.62 15.06 -0.44
CA SER A 155 -4.24 15.20 -0.90
C SER A 155 -3.94 14.28 -2.10
N PRO A 156 -2.99 14.66 -2.98
CA PRO A 156 -2.43 13.78 -4.01
C PRO A 156 -1.89 12.45 -3.46
N SER A 157 -1.36 12.47 -2.25
CA SER A 157 -0.82 11.27 -1.60
C SER A 157 -1.93 10.29 -1.22
N ASP A 158 -3.07 10.78 -0.72
CA ASP A 158 -4.25 9.96 -0.45
C ASP A 158 -4.78 9.31 -1.74
N TRP A 159 -4.88 10.05 -2.83
CA TRP A 159 -5.26 9.50 -4.13
C TRP A 159 -4.31 8.38 -4.59
N ASN A 160 -3.00 8.63 -4.50
CA ASN A 160 -2.02 7.62 -4.87
C ASN A 160 -2.06 6.41 -3.93
N HIS A 161 -2.49 6.56 -2.67
CA HIS A 161 -2.77 5.44 -1.78
C HIS A 161 -3.99 4.62 -2.22
N VAL A 162 -5.09 5.28 -2.63
CA VAL A 162 -6.25 4.61 -3.24
C VAL A 162 -5.80 3.81 -4.47
N ARG A 163 -5.05 4.42 -5.38
CA ARG A 163 -4.51 3.74 -6.56
C ARG A 163 -3.70 2.49 -6.21
N ARG A 164 -2.81 2.59 -5.20
CA ARG A 164 -2.00 1.45 -4.73
C ARG A 164 -2.88 0.35 -4.13
N ALA A 165 -3.93 0.72 -3.39
CA ALA A 165 -4.89 -0.19 -2.80
C ALA A 165 -5.72 -0.92 -3.87
N VAL A 166 -6.25 -0.22 -4.87
CA VAL A 166 -6.92 -0.83 -6.04
C VAL A 166 -6.00 -1.81 -6.75
N SER A 167 -4.74 -1.42 -6.97
CA SER A 167 -3.74 -2.31 -7.57
C SER A 167 -3.53 -3.59 -6.75
N ARG A 168 -3.52 -3.50 -5.41
CA ARG A 168 -3.36 -4.65 -4.51
C ARG A 168 -4.62 -5.52 -4.50
N LEU A 169 -5.79 -4.91 -4.41
CA LEU A 169 -7.10 -5.58 -4.53
C LEU A 169 -7.11 -6.47 -5.77
N LEU A 170 -6.84 -5.88 -6.94
CA LEU A 170 -6.86 -6.59 -8.21
C LEU A 170 -5.83 -7.72 -8.26
N SER A 171 -4.65 -7.56 -7.66
CA SER A 171 -3.69 -8.67 -7.56
C SER A 171 -4.21 -9.85 -6.73
N VAL A 172 -4.95 -9.58 -5.66
CA VAL A 172 -5.52 -10.61 -4.79
C VAL A 172 -6.70 -11.28 -5.48
N VAL A 173 -7.64 -10.48 -5.98
CA VAL A 173 -8.88 -10.95 -6.61
C VAL A 173 -8.62 -11.73 -7.91
N LEU A 174 -7.63 -11.32 -8.70
CA LEU A 174 -7.25 -11.99 -9.95
C LEU A 174 -6.21 -13.09 -9.75
N GLY A 175 -5.67 -13.25 -8.54
CA GLY A 175 -4.61 -14.23 -8.23
C GLY A 175 -3.24 -13.95 -8.86
N ASP A 176 -3.12 -12.92 -9.70
CA ASP A 176 -1.88 -12.57 -10.38
C ASP A 176 -1.63 -11.05 -10.38
N LYS A 177 -0.44 -10.66 -9.89
CA LYS A 177 0.01 -9.26 -9.90
C LYS A 177 0.31 -8.76 -11.32
N TYR A 178 0.54 -9.65 -12.28
CA TYR A 178 0.83 -9.32 -13.66
C TYR A 178 -0.39 -9.42 -14.59
N HIS A 179 -1.57 -9.75 -14.06
CA HIS A 179 -2.79 -9.97 -14.84
C HIS A 179 -3.09 -8.79 -15.80
N PRO A 180 -3.43 -9.04 -17.08
CA PRO A 180 -3.69 -7.98 -18.07
C PRO A 180 -4.77 -6.97 -17.61
N MET A 181 -5.92 -7.45 -17.14
CA MET A 181 -7.00 -6.57 -16.63
C MET A 181 -6.54 -5.70 -15.46
N ARG A 182 -5.69 -6.22 -14.57
CA ARG A 182 -5.12 -5.40 -13.49
C ARG A 182 -4.32 -4.24 -14.07
N ARG A 183 -3.45 -4.53 -15.04
CA ARG A 183 -2.59 -3.51 -15.67
C ARG A 183 -3.45 -2.45 -16.37
N GLU A 184 -4.48 -2.89 -17.08
CA GLU A 184 -5.41 -2.00 -17.77
C GLU A 184 -6.14 -1.05 -16.80
N ILE A 185 -6.81 -1.60 -15.77
CA ILE A 185 -7.54 -0.79 -14.77
C ILE A 185 -6.57 0.18 -14.09
N VAL A 186 -5.41 -0.30 -13.63
CA VAL A 186 -4.44 0.52 -12.90
C VAL A 186 -3.81 1.61 -13.80
N ALA A 187 -3.67 1.37 -15.10
CA ALA A 187 -3.20 2.38 -16.06
C ALA A 187 -4.21 3.52 -16.25
N ARG A 188 -5.51 3.24 -16.13
CA ARG A 188 -6.57 4.26 -16.20
C ARG A 188 -6.59 5.19 -14.99
N ILE A 189 -6.03 4.78 -13.85
CA ILE A 189 -5.98 5.59 -12.62
C ILE A 189 -4.78 6.56 -12.68
N PRO A 190 -4.99 7.88 -12.79
CA PRO A 190 -3.91 8.85 -12.83
C PRO A 190 -3.03 8.80 -11.59
N ILE A 191 -1.76 9.15 -11.73
CA ILE A 191 -0.87 9.42 -10.60
C ILE A 191 -0.88 10.92 -10.37
N LEU A 192 -1.33 11.35 -9.20
CA LEU A 192 -1.27 12.77 -8.84
C LEU A 192 0.12 13.12 -8.34
N LYS A 193 0.60 14.31 -8.71
CA LYS A 193 1.92 14.79 -8.29
C LYS A 193 1.90 15.03 -6.79
N GLU A 194 2.71 14.27 -6.05
CA GLU A 194 2.91 14.48 -4.62
C GLU A 194 3.96 15.58 -4.43
N ASN A 195 3.59 16.67 -3.77
CA ASN A 195 4.54 17.69 -3.38
C ASN A 195 5.27 17.24 -2.12
N GLN A 196 6.60 17.18 -2.21
CA GLN A 196 7.43 16.90 -1.06
C GLN A 196 7.40 18.10 -0.13
N ARG A 197 6.96 17.89 1.10
CA ARG A 197 7.04 18.91 2.14
C ARG A 197 8.48 19.10 2.56
N VAL A 198 8.95 20.34 2.47
CA VAL A 198 10.19 20.80 3.08
C VAL A 198 9.77 21.71 4.23
N PRO A 199 10.04 21.34 5.49
CA PRO A 199 9.68 22.19 6.60
C PRO A 199 10.54 23.46 6.61
N ASP A 200 9.91 24.61 6.80
CA ASP A 200 10.62 25.85 7.13
C ASP A 200 10.98 25.82 8.63
N LEU A 201 12.04 25.09 8.95
CA LEU A 201 12.49 24.87 10.32
C LEU A 201 14.01 25.03 10.39
N SER A 202 14.47 26.20 10.82
CA SER A 202 15.88 26.45 11.17
C SER A 202 16.17 26.04 12.62
N PRO A 203 17.44 25.84 13.01
CA PRO A 203 17.81 25.58 14.40
C PRO A 203 17.30 26.66 15.38
N ALA A 204 17.34 27.94 14.99
CA ALA A 204 16.84 29.04 15.80
C ALA A 204 15.31 28.96 16.01
N VAL A 205 14.56 28.68 14.94
CA VAL A 205 13.10 28.48 15.03
C VAL A 205 12.76 27.25 15.87
N PHE A 206 13.52 26.16 15.73
CA PHE A 206 13.37 24.97 16.55
C PHE A 206 13.53 25.28 18.05
N TRP A 207 14.61 25.98 18.44
CA TRP A 207 14.84 26.35 19.83
C TRP A 207 13.76 27.30 20.37
N ARG A 208 13.27 28.24 19.54
CA ARG A 208 12.12 29.08 19.89
C ARG A 208 10.89 28.22 20.21
N ILE A 209 10.56 27.24 19.37
CA ILE A 209 9.43 26.31 19.62
C ILE A 209 9.65 25.53 20.93
N VAL A 210 10.84 24.97 21.13
CA VAL A 210 11.18 24.21 22.35
C VAL A 210 11.08 25.07 23.60
N GLY A 211 11.43 26.36 23.52
CA GLY A 211 11.28 27.32 24.63
C GLY A 211 9.82 27.47 25.11
N HIS A 212 8.84 27.33 24.21
CA HIS A 212 7.42 27.34 24.56
C HIS A 212 6.84 25.96 24.92
N ALA A 213 7.61 24.88 24.74
CA ALA A 213 7.17 23.55 25.12
C ALA A 213 7.22 23.35 26.64
N ARG A 214 6.33 22.49 27.15
CA ARG A 214 6.34 22.01 28.53
C ARG A 214 7.69 21.38 28.86
N GLU A 215 8.24 21.69 30.02
CA GLU A 215 9.64 21.40 30.36
C GLU A 215 10.02 19.92 30.26
N ASP A 216 9.16 19.04 30.79
CA ASP A 216 9.31 17.58 30.78
C ASP A 216 9.37 16.96 29.37
N VAL A 217 8.86 17.63 28.34
CA VAL A 217 8.88 17.12 26.94
C VAL A 217 9.94 17.77 26.07
N ARG A 218 10.62 18.82 26.53
CA ARG A 218 11.71 19.46 25.77
C ARG A 218 12.80 18.45 25.36
N PRO A 219 13.28 17.56 26.25
CA PRO A 219 14.28 16.57 25.87
C PRO A 219 13.83 15.65 24.73
N VAL A 220 12.54 15.32 24.67
CA VAL A 220 11.99 14.47 23.60
C VAL A 220 12.13 15.15 22.23
N PHE A 221 11.81 16.44 22.11
CA PHE A 221 11.93 17.14 20.83
C PHE A 221 13.39 17.31 20.40
N VAL A 222 14.29 17.60 21.35
CA VAL A 222 15.74 17.68 21.09
C VAL A 222 16.29 16.32 20.67
N ALA A 223 15.93 15.24 21.37
CA ALA A 223 16.34 13.88 21.02
C ALA A 223 15.86 13.47 19.62
N LEU A 224 14.61 13.79 19.25
CA LEU A 224 14.05 13.46 17.94
C LEU A 224 14.80 14.14 16.78
N VAL A 225 15.17 15.42 16.92
CA VAL A 225 15.94 16.12 15.88
C VAL A 225 17.42 15.73 15.87
N ALA A 226 18.03 15.47 17.04
CA ALA A 226 19.42 15.05 17.12
C ALA A 226 19.65 13.66 16.52
N THR A 227 18.69 12.74 16.69
CA THR A 227 18.81 11.33 16.27
C THR A 227 18.19 11.06 14.89
N GLY A 228 17.23 11.89 14.47
CA GLY A 228 16.46 11.67 13.24
C GLY A 228 15.53 10.45 13.31
N LEU A 229 15.25 9.87 14.48
CA LEU A 229 14.44 8.65 14.60
C LEU A 229 12.96 8.85 14.18
N ARG A 230 12.35 7.80 13.63
CA ARG A 230 10.91 7.73 13.39
C ARG A 230 10.20 7.61 14.74
N VAL A 231 9.40 8.62 15.08
CA VAL A 231 8.72 8.70 16.38
C VAL A 231 7.98 7.40 16.73
N ARG A 232 7.07 6.93 15.88
CA ARG A 232 6.19 5.79 16.21
C ARG A 232 6.89 4.44 16.23
N THR A 233 7.77 4.20 15.27
CA THR A 233 8.26 2.85 15.00
C THR A 233 9.67 2.61 15.50
N GLU A 234 10.41 3.67 15.84
CA GLU A 234 11.77 3.57 16.37
C GLU A 234 11.84 4.19 17.78
N PHE A 235 11.65 5.50 17.90
CA PHE A 235 11.85 6.23 19.16
C PHE A 235 10.95 5.75 20.31
N LEU A 236 9.63 5.65 20.09
CA LEU A 236 8.68 5.23 21.13
C LEU A 236 8.80 3.75 21.55
N ARG A 237 9.64 2.97 20.86
CA ARG A 237 9.93 1.57 21.20
C ARG A 237 11.25 1.41 21.93
N MET A 238 11.99 2.49 22.14
CA MET A 238 13.26 2.44 22.85
C MET A 238 13.04 2.48 24.35
N ASP A 239 13.89 1.76 25.06
CA ASP A 239 14.06 1.80 26.51
C ASP A 239 15.55 1.91 26.85
N ALA A 240 15.89 1.82 28.14
CA ALA A 240 17.26 1.94 28.64
C ALA A 240 18.24 0.94 27.99
N THR A 241 17.78 -0.23 27.54
CA THR A 241 18.62 -1.25 26.90
C THR A 241 19.09 -0.87 25.50
N ASN A 242 18.43 0.11 24.87
CA ASN A 242 18.82 0.63 23.57
C ASN A 242 19.96 1.65 23.65
N LEU A 243 20.28 2.16 24.84
CA LEU A 243 21.32 3.16 25.03
C LEU A 243 22.69 2.48 25.11
N LEU A 244 23.67 3.04 24.40
CA LEU A 244 25.08 2.64 24.46
C LEU A 244 25.89 3.82 25.01
N PRO A 245 25.97 4.02 26.34
CA PRO A 245 26.49 5.25 26.93
C PRO A 245 27.97 5.50 26.65
N ALA A 246 28.79 4.45 26.62
CA ALA A 246 30.23 4.56 26.39
C ALA A 246 30.56 5.14 25.00
N THR A 247 29.75 4.81 23.98
CA THR A 247 29.95 5.25 22.59
C THR A 247 28.97 6.36 22.18
N LYS A 248 28.05 6.76 23.07
CA LYS A 248 26.96 7.72 22.80
C LYS A 248 26.16 7.33 21.56
N GLN A 249 25.75 6.07 21.51
CA GLN A 249 24.96 5.52 20.40
C GLN A 249 23.62 4.98 20.89
N LEU A 250 22.68 4.86 19.96
CA LEU A 250 21.40 4.18 20.16
C LEU A 250 21.32 2.96 19.25
N ARG A 251 21.02 1.80 19.84
CA ARG A 251 20.64 0.60 19.09
C ARG A 251 19.17 0.70 18.71
N VAL A 252 18.89 0.91 17.42
CA VAL A 252 17.51 1.10 16.95
C VAL A 252 16.77 -0.23 16.98
N PRO A 253 15.59 -0.32 17.63
CA PRO A 253 14.77 -1.53 17.61
C PRO A 253 14.46 -1.96 16.18
N GLU A 254 14.56 -3.26 15.92
CA GLU A 254 14.33 -3.80 14.57
C GLU A 254 12.91 -3.49 14.07
N GLU A 255 12.82 -3.02 12.83
CA GLU A 255 11.56 -2.92 12.12
C GLU A 255 11.67 -3.56 10.73
N GLY A 256 11.33 -4.85 10.63
CA GLY A 256 11.17 -5.54 9.35
C GLY A 256 12.46 -5.60 8.51
N LYS A 257 12.36 -5.33 7.20
CA LYS A 257 13.43 -5.55 6.20
C LYS A 257 14.69 -4.68 6.36
N THR A 258 14.74 -3.82 7.37
CA THR A 258 15.89 -2.97 7.67
C THR A 258 16.61 -3.63 8.85
N GLY A 259 17.80 -4.18 8.61
CA GLY A 259 18.60 -4.84 9.64
C GLY A 259 18.97 -3.92 10.81
N GLN A 260 19.60 -4.48 11.83
CA GLN A 260 20.05 -3.72 13.00
C GLN A 260 20.91 -2.52 12.58
N ARG A 261 20.58 -1.34 13.10
CA ARG A 261 21.31 -0.11 12.87
C ARG A 261 21.57 0.61 14.18
N THR A 262 22.73 1.25 14.26
CA THR A 262 23.04 2.19 15.34
C THR A 262 22.91 3.62 14.84
N VAL A 263 22.62 4.53 15.76
CA VAL A 263 22.53 5.98 15.54
C VAL A 263 23.48 6.65 16.50
N SER A 264 24.45 7.39 15.97
CA SER A 264 25.37 8.18 16.79
C SER A 264 24.68 9.45 17.28
N VAL A 265 24.92 9.81 18.54
CA VAL A 265 24.37 11.00 19.17
C VAL A 265 25.55 11.91 19.57
N PRO A 266 25.52 13.20 19.21
CA PRO A 266 26.58 14.11 19.62
C PRO A 266 26.57 14.33 21.14
N ALA A 267 27.73 14.64 21.71
CA ALA A 267 27.95 14.67 23.15
C ALA A 267 26.99 15.64 23.87
N GLU A 268 26.76 16.80 23.27
CA GLU A 268 25.88 17.87 23.73
C GLU A 268 24.40 17.48 23.72
N ALA A 269 24.01 16.48 22.93
CA ALA A 269 22.62 16.00 22.85
C ALA A 269 22.35 14.77 23.72
N TRP A 270 23.40 14.14 24.28
CA TRP A 270 23.28 12.85 24.97
C TRP A 270 22.40 12.92 26.22
N GLU A 271 22.52 13.98 27.02
CA GLU A 271 21.69 14.16 28.21
C GLU A 271 20.20 14.29 27.87
N TYR A 272 19.87 14.98 26.76
CA TYR A 272 18.49 15.03 26.28
C TYR A 272 17.98 13.66 25.85
N VAL A 273 18.81 12.85 25.20
CA VAL A 273 18.45 11.49 24.79
C VAL A 273 18.18 10.59 26.00
N LYS A 274 19.03 10.64 27.03
CA LYS A 274 18.79 9.90 28.28
C LYS A 274 17.49 10.32 28.98
N ALA A 275 17.21 11.62 29.03
CA ALA A 275 15.97 12.12 29.63
C ALA A 275 14.72 11.81 28.80
N ALA A 276 14.88 11.52 27.50
CA ALA A 276 13.78 11.29 26.58
C ALA A 276 13.41 9.80 26.37
N ILE A 277 14.27 8.86 26.76
CA ILE A 277 14.11 7.42 26.53
C ILE A 277 14.10 6.66 27.87
N PRO A 278 13.04 5.87 28.16
CA PRO A 278 11.81 5.72 27.38
C PRO A 278 10.97 7.00 27.37
N SER A 279 10.22 7.22 26.29
CA SER A 279 9.34 8.38 26.19
C SER A 279 8.24 8.32 27.26
N PRO A 280 8.03 9.38 28.05
CA PRO A 280 6.96 9.40 29.05
C PRO A 280 5.56 9.49 28.41
N LEU A 281 5.49 9.77 27.10
CA LEU A 281 4.25 10.07 26.40
C LEU A 281 4.09 9.26 25.12
N GLN A 282 2.83 8.97 24.81
CA GLN A 282 2.41 8.33 23.57
C GLN A 282 2.39 9.33 22.40
N TYR A 283 2.49 8.81 21.18
CA TYR A 283 2.58 9.61 19.95
C TYR A 283 1.51 10.71 19.83
N LYS A 284 0.24 10.39 20.14
CA LYS A 284 -0.87 11.35 20.02
C LYS A 284 -0.64 12.57 20.91
N ARG A 285 -0.13 12.36 22.13
CA ARG A 285 0.16 13.43 23.07
C ARG A 285 1.39 14.23 22.66
N LEU A 286 2.47 13.59 22.24
CA LEU A 286 3.65 14.27 21.69
C LEU A 286 3.29 15.16 20.50
N ARG A 287 2.48 14.67 19.57
CA ARG A 287 1.99 15.46 18.43
C ARG A 287 1.20 16.68 18.90
N ALA A 288 0.29 16.52 19.85
CA ALA A 288 -0.51 17.62 20.36
C ALA A 288 0.35 18.69 21.07
N LEU A 289 1.30 18.25 21.92
CA LEU A 289 2.20 19.16 22.63
C LEU A 289 3.16 19.90 21.69
N TRP A 290 3.68 19.22 20.66
CA TRP A 290 4.48 19.87 19.62
C TRP A 290 3.68 20.95 18.89
N GLN A 291 2.44 20.65 18.47
CA GLN A 291 1.59 21.65 17.81
C GLN A 291 1.23 22.82 18.72
N ALA A 292 0.99 22.58 20.00
CA ALA A 292 0.75 23.64 20.98
C ALA A 292 1.99 24.55 21.13
N ALA A 293 3.18 23.97 21.21
CA ALA A 293 4.44 24.71 21.25
C ALA A 293 4.69 25.53 19.96
N CYS A 294 4.42 24.94 18.78
CA CYS A 294 4.48 25.66 17.51
C CYS A 294 3.56 26.88 17.50
N LYS A 295 2.29 26.70 17.92
CA LYS A 295 1.31 27.79 17.99
C LYS A 295 1.75 28.89 18.95
N ALA A 296 2.24 28.53 20.14
CA ALA A 296 2.75 29.48 21.12
C ALA A 296 3.98 30.26 20.63
N ALA A 297 4.81 29.63 19.80
CA ALA A 297 5.97 30.25 19.16
C ALA A 297 5.65 31.07 17.90
N GLY A 298 4.38 31.15 17.49
CA GLY A 298 3.96 31.80 16.24
C GLY A 298 4.52 31.12 14.98
N VAL A 299 4.68 29.80 15.02
CA VAL A 299 5.18 29.00 13.90
C VAL A 299 4.08 28.10 13.36
N ASP A 300 3.67 28.36 12.12
CA ASP A 300 2.72 27.52 11.40
C ASP A 300 3.42 26.56 10.45
N GLY A 301 2.71 25.52 10.02
CA GLY A 301 3.21 24.65 8.95
C GLY A 301 4.42 23.78 9.32
N VAL A 302 4.62 23.46 10.60
CA VAL A 302 5.62 22.48 11.09
C VAL A 302 4.94 21.40 11.94
N VAL A 303 5.14 20.12 11.60
CA VAL A 303 4.62 18.96 12.36
C VAL A 303 5.73 18.14 13.00
N LEU A 304 5.38 17.25 13.93
CA LEU A 304 6.37 16.48 14.70
C LEU A 304 7.31 15.64 13.81
N HIS A 305 6.82 15.12 12.67
CA HIS A 305 7.67 14.36 11.75
C HIS A 305 8.71 15.23 11.03
N ASP A 306 8.49 16.54 10.96
CA ASP A 306 9.43 17.46 10.34
C ASP A 306 10.73 17.56 11.13
N LEU A 307 10.77 17.19 12.41
CA LEU A 307 12.03 17.07 13.17
C LEU A 307 13.00 16.07 12.54
N ARG A 308 12.47 14.97 12.00
CA ARG A 308 13.29 14.00 11.26
C ARG A 308 13.74 14.55 9.90
N HIS A 309 12.92 15.36 9.24
CA HIS A 309 13.34 16.05 8.01
C HIS A 309 14.41 17.11 8.29
N ALA A 310 14.25 17.85 9.39
CA ALA A 310 15.19 18.85 9.87
C ALA A 310 16.56 18.22 10.18
N HIS A 311 16.60 17.08 10.87
CA HIS A 311 17.84 16.32 11.09
C HIS A 311 18.62 16.12 9.78
N ALA A 312 17.99 15.52 8.78
CA ALA A 312 18.67 15.19 7.53
C ALA A 312 19.02 16.43 6.71
N GLN A 313 18.15 17.44 6.70
CA GLN A 313 18.43 18.69 6.00
C GLN A 313 19.59 19.45 6.64
N TRP A 314 19.60 19.61 7.96
CA TRP A 314 20.65 20.32 8.67
C TRP A 314 21.98 19.60 8.58
N ALA A 315 22.01 18.28 8.73
CA ALA A 315 23.23 17.50 8.53
C ALA A 315 23.80 17.69 7.11
N THR A 316 22.93 17.65 6.09
CA THR A 316 23.35 17.86 4.69
C THR A 316 23.83 19.29 4.44
N ASP A 317 23.14 20.29 4.99
CA ASP A 317 23.51 21.70 4.89
C ASP A 317 24.87 22.00 5.57
N MET A 318 25.17 21.31 6.67
CA MET A 318 26.45 21.38 7.39
C MET A 318 27.56 20.51 6.77
N GLY A 319 27.31 19.92 5.59
CA GLY A 319 28.34 19.22 4.82
C GLY A 319 28.50 17.73 5.10
N ALA A 320 27.60 17.10 5.88
CA ALA A 320 27.63 15.65 6.07
C ALA A 320 27.48 14.90 4.74
N GLN A 321 28.17 13.77 4.59
CA GLN A 321 28.06 12.97 3.38
C GLN A 321 26.67 12.32 3.29
N LEU A 322 26.09 12.26 2.09
CA LEU A 322 24.75 11.70 1.90
C LEU A 322 24.66 10.23 2.32
N THR A 323 25.75 9.47 2.19
CA THR A 323 25.85 8.08 2.65
C THR A 323 25.70 7.99 4.18
N GLN A 324 26.34 8.89 4.92
CA GLN A 324 26.22 8.98 6.38
C GLN A 324 24.80 9.37 6.79
N VAL A 325 24.21 10.38 6.13
CA VAL A 325 22.81 10.79 6.38
C VAL A 325 21.84 9.65 6.04
N GLN A 326 22.08 8.91 4.96
CA GLN A 326 21.26 7.76 4.56
C GLN A 326 21.29 6.66 5.64
N GLN A 327 22.48 6.33 6.15
CA GLN A 327 22.69 5.33 7.19
C GLN A 327 22.02 5.73 8.50
N GLN A 328 22.28 6.95 8.98
CA GLN A 328 21.70 7.51 10.20
C GLN A 328 20.16 7.54 10.13
N MET A 329 19.60 7.85 8.96
CA MET A 329 18.16 7.86 8.75
C MET A 329 17.58 6.45 8.56
N GLY A 330 18.36 5.43 8.21
CA GLY A 330 17.85 4.13 7.80
C GLY A 330 16.97 4.25 6.55
N HIS A 331 17.47 4.95 5.53
CA HIS A 331 16.84 5.00 4.20
C HIS A 331 17.32 3.81 3.35
N SER A 332 16.37 3.04 2.83
CA SER A 332 16.67 1.83 2.05
C SER A 332 17.19 2.12 0.65
N THR A 333 16.96 3.33 0.11
CA THR A 333 17.46 3.73 -1.20
C THR A 333 18.13 5.12 -1.14
N PRO A 334 19.21 5.35 -1.91
CA PRO A 334 19.86 6.67 -1.98
C PRO A 334 18.92 7.78 -2.44
N LEU A 335 17.93 7.46 -3.28
CA LEU A 335 16.94 8.42 -3.79
C LEU A 335 16.15 9.11 -2.66
N MET A 336 15.91 8.41 -1.54
CA MET A 336 15.23 8.99 -0.37
C MET A 336 16.06 10.07 0.33
N THR A 337 17.39 10.03 0.19
CA THR A 337 18.31 11.01 0.78
C THR A 337 18.70 12.10 -0.21
N ALA A 338 18.75 11.78 -1.51
CA ALA A 338 19.13 12.70 -2.59
C ALA A 338 18.33 14.02 -2.60
N ARG A 339 17.09 14.03 -2.09
CA ARG A 339 16.29 15.25 -1.95
C ARG A 339 16.96 16.35 -1.12
N TYR A 340 17.68 15.99 -0.06
CA TYR A 340 18.32 16.98 0.82
C TYR A 340 19.53 17.63 0.15
N ALA A 341 20.25 16.88 -0.68
CA ALA A 341 21.32 17.43 -1.52
C ALA A 341 20.78 18.47 -2.50
N ARG A 342 19.69 18.17 -3.22
CA ARG A 342 19.08 19.14 -4.14
C ARG A 342 18.73 20.46 -3.46
N GLN A 343 18.21 20.40 -2.23
CA GLN A 343 17.89 21.58 -1.46
C GLN A 343 19.14 22.37 -1.05
N ARG A 344 20.20 21.70 -0.60
CA ARG A 344 21.50 22.33 -0.32
C ARG A 344 22.09 22.98 -1.57
N ASP A 345 22.06 22.29 -2.70
CA ASP A 345 22.64 22.78 -3.96
C ASP A 345 21.87 24.01 -4.49
N ALA A 346 20.54 24.03 -4.31
CA ALA A 346 19.72 25.21 -4.56
C ALA A 346 20.10 26.39 -3.64
N LYS A 347 20.31 26.15 -2.34
CA LYS A 347 20.80 27.17 -1.39
C LYS A 347 22.19 27.70 -1.76
N ALA A 348 23.10 26.81 -2.18
CA ALA A 348 24.44 27.17 -2.61
C ALA A 348 24.40 28.07 -3.86
N SER A 349 23.55 27.73 -4.83
CA SER A 349 23.32 28.51 -6.03
C SER A 349 22.78 29.91 -5.69
N ALA A 350 21.74 29.99 -4.86
CA ALA A 350 21.18 31.27 -4.40
C ALA A 350 22.22 32.11 -3.64
N SER A 351 23.04 31.48 -2.79
CA SER A 351 24.11 32.16 -2.05
C SER A 351 25.21 32.71 -2.97
N ALA A 352 25.55 32.01 -4.05
CA ALA A 352 26.51 32.48 -5.05
C ALA A 352 26.01 33.74 -5.75
N VAL A 353 24.74 33.76 -6.18
CA VAL A 353 24.09 34.95 -6.75
C VAL A 353 24.07 36.09 -5.73
N GLY A 354 23.67 35.81 -4.49
CA GLY A 354 23.63 36.82 -3.41
C GLY A 354 24.99 37.45 -3.13
N ARG A 355 26.09 36.68 -3.20
CA ARG A 355 27.46 37.22 -3.11
C ARG A 355 27.81 38.11 -4.29
N ALA A 356 27.44 37.73 -5.51
CA ALA A 356 27.70 38.52 -6.71
C ALA A 356 26.96 39.87 -6.69
N LEU A 357 25.79 39.94 -6.06
CA LEU A 357 24.98 41.16 -5.92
C LEU A 357 25.48 42.12 -4.84
N ARG A 358 26.40 41.71 -3.95
CA ARG A 358 26.98 42.63 -2.96
C ARG A 358 27.83 43.66 -3.71
N LYS A 359 27.40 44.93 -3.71
CA LYS A 359 28.23 46.04 -4.17
C LYS A 359 29.58 45.94 -3.45
N ARG A 360 30.67 45.85 -4.21
CA ARG A 360 32.01 46.09 -3.68
C ARG A 360 32.01 47.57 -3.28
N GLY A 361 31.99 47.81 -1.97
CA GLY A 361 32.15 49.15 -1.40
C GLY A 361 33.56 49.65 -1.63
#